data_AF-A0A7D5H3C0-F1
#
_entry.id   AF-A0A7D5H3C0-F1
#
_cell.length_a   1.000
_cell.length_b   1.000
_cell.length_c   1.000
_cell.angle_alpha   90.00
_cell.angle_beta   90.00
_cell.angle_gamma   90.00
#
_symmetry.space_group_name_H-M   'P 1'
#
loop_
_entity.id
_entity.type
_entity.pdbx_description
1 polymer ?
#
loop_
_entity_poly.entity_id
_entity_poly.type
_entity_poly.pdbx_seq_one_letter_code
_entity_poly.pdbx_strand_id
1 'polypeptide(L)'
;MKSAVQEQSYLENWRWLSRQIRCALSPNDPRIIEDYMAEGRFLISCGAASAWTVARTAFRLLLDTATDPALPWHWRCLCLDQAYRPLRDMRLAARNAEHLQLWHQHGRQLAVCTLEPSISFSDLLQGHPDE
;
A
#
# COMPACT_ATOMS: atom_id res chain seq x y z
N MET A 1 -20.08 -0.12 24.41
CA MET A 1 -19.01 0.91 24.45
C MET A 1 -17.59 0.38 24.25
N LYS A 2 -17.26 -0.89 24.53
CA LYS A 2 -15.92 -1.45 24.27
C LYS A 2 -15.58 -1.62 22.77
N SER A 3 -16.57 -1.88 21.92
CA SER A 3 -16.38 -2.11 20.47
C SER A 3 -15.79 -0.89 19.75
N ALA A 4 -16.37 0.30 19.95
CA ALA A 4 -15.94 1.52 19.25
C ALA A 4 -14.51 1.96 19.60
N VAL A 5 -14.10 1.82 20.87
CA VAL A 5 -12.73 2.15 21.31
C VAL A 5 -11.71 1.17 20.69
N GLN A 6 -12.08 -0.10 20.60
CA GLN A 6 -11.23 -1.13 20.02
C GLN A 6 -11.12 -0.98 18.50
N GLU A 7 -12.22 -0.70 17.80
CA GLU A 7 -12.24 -0.35 16.36
C GLU A 7 -11.33 0.84 16.04
N GLN A 8 -11.34 1.87 16.88
CA GLN A 8 -10.50 3.04 16.70
C GLN A 8 -9.01 2.74 16.87
N SER A 9 -8.66 1.90 17.85
CA SER A 9 -7.27 1.43 18.05
C SER A 9 -6.73 0.67 16.83
N TYR A 10 -7.54 -0.21 16.24
CA TYR A 10 -7.14 -0.96 15.04
C TYR A 10 -7.03 -0.07 13.79
N LEU A 11 -7.92 0.90 13.62
CA LEU A 11 -7.81 1.87 12.54
C LEU A 11 -6.53 2.71 12.66
N GLU A 12 -6.18 3.13 13.88
CA GLU A 12 -4.93 3.84 14.16
C GLU A 12 -3.70 2.96 13.90
N ASN A 13 -3.74 1.70 14.31
CA ASN A 13 -2.69 0.74 14.02
C ASN A 13 -2.52 0.53 12.51
N TRP A 14 -3.61 0.36 11.77
CA TRP A 14 -3.58 0.19 10.31
C TRP A 14 -2.99 1.40 9.60
N ARG A 15 -3.32 2.61 10.07
CA ARG A 15 -2.71 3.88 9.58
C ARG A 15 -1.23 3.98 9.93
N TRP A 16 -0.84 3.52 11.12
CA TRP A 16 0.55 3.48 11.53
C TRP A 16 1.38 2.52 10.67
N LEU A 17 0.90 1.29 10.47
CA LEU A 17 1.49 0.31 9.56
C LEU A 17 1.60 0.86 8.13
N SER A 18 0.56 1.56 7.65
CA SER A 18 0.60 2.22 6.34
C SER A 18 1.74 3.24 6.23
N ARG A 19 1.97 4.07 7.26
CA ARG A 19 3.09 5.02 7.27
C ARG A 19 4.44 4.32 7.29
N GLN A 20 4.58 3.26 8.08
CA GLN A 20 5.82 2.49 8.13
C GLN A 20 6.16 1.88 6.77
N ILE A 21 5.16 1.37 6.04
CA ILE A 21 5.33 0.86 4.67
C ILE A 21 5.70 2.00 3.71
N ARG A 22 4.91 3.09 3.70
CA ARG A 22 5.08 4.19 2.74
C ARG A 22 6.44 4.86 2.88
N CYS A 23 6.95 4.98 4.09
CA CYS A 23 8.23 5.63 4.39
C CYS A 23 9.40 4.64 4.55
N ALA A 24 9.18 3.35 4.30
CA ALA A 24 10.20 2.31 4.46
C ALA A 24 10.91 2.38 5.82
N LEU A 25 10.17 2.56 6.94
CA LEU A 25 10.78 2.78 8.27
C LEU A 25 11.50 1.55 8.82
N SER A 26 11.19 0.35 8.32
CA SER A 26 11.85 -0.91 8.67
C SER A 26 11.89 -1.83 7.45
N PRO A 27 12.66 -1.48 6.41
CA PRO A 27 12.58 -2.12 5.09
C PRO A 27 13.17 -3.54 5.08
N ASN A 28 13.84 -3.93 6.16
CA ASN A 28 14.39 -5.27 6.35
C ASN A 28 13.43 -6.19 7.13
N ASP A 29 12.28 -5.67 7.57
CA ASP A 29 11.23 -6.46 8.19
C ASP A 29 10.01 -6.58 7.25
N PRO A 30 10.00 -7.55 6.32
CA PRO A 30 8.92 -7.69 5.34
C PRO A 30 7.57 -8.06 5.98
N ARG A 31 7.56 -8.55 7.23
CA ARG A 31 6.35 -9.00 7.93
C ARG A 31 5.34 -7.86 8.12
N ILE A 32 5.82 -6.62 8.13
CA ILE A 32 4.96 -5.45 8.28
C ILE A 32 3.89 -5.32 7.17
N ILE A 33 4.17 -5.81 5.96
CA ILE A 33 3.18 -5.85 4.87
C ILE A 33 2.09 -6.87 5.20
N GLU A 34 2.45 -8.04 5.73
CA GLU A 34 1.50 -9.07 6.13
C GLU A 34 0.64 -8.61 7.31
N ASP A 35 1.26 -7.95 8.30
CA ASP A 35 0.57 -7.37 9.45
C ASP A 35 -0.43 -6.30 9.00
N TYR A 36 -0.02 -5.41 8.08
CA TYR A 36 -0.91 -4.42 7.47
C TYR A 36 -2.11 -5.05 6.75
N MET A 37 -1.89 -6.14 6.03
CA MET A 37 -2.96 -6.89 5.35
C MET A 37 -3.87 -7.61 6.34
N ALA A 38 -3.31 -8.17 7.42
CA ALA A 38 -4.07 -8.85 8.48
C ALA A 38 -4.97 -7.87 9.23
N GLU A 39 -4.45 -6.70 9.59
CA GLU A 39 -5.18 -5.62 10.22
C GLU A 39 -6.32 -5.12 9.30
N GLY A 40 -6.04 -4.98 8.00
CA GLY A 40 -7.07 -4.66 7.01
C GLY A 40 -8.22 -5.69 6.98
N ARG A 41 -7.90 -6.99 7.05
CA ARG A 41 -8.92 -8.06 7.14
C ARG A 41 -9.73 -7.97 8.44
N PHE A 42 -9.09 -7.60 9.54
CA PHE A 42 -9.78 -7.38 10.80
C PHE A 42 -10.79 -6.22 10.69
N LEU A 43 -10.38 -5.08 10.12
CA LEU A 43 -11.28 -3.93 9.88
C LEU A 43 -12.49 -4.28 9.02
N ILE A 44 -12.33 -5.18 8.05
CA ILE A 44 -13.45 -5.72 7.26
C ILE A 44 -14.38 -6.55 8.15
N SER A 45 -13.81 -7.45 8.96
CA SER A 45 -14.58 -8.39 9.78
C SER A 45 -15.44 -7.72 10.85
N CYS A 46 -14.99 -6.58 11.40
CA CYS A 46 -15.77 -5.79 12.37
C CYS A 46 -16.67 -4.73 11.72
N GLY A 47 -16.71 -4.64 10.38
CA GLY A 47 -17.54 -3.69 9.65
C GLY A 47 -17.03 -2.24 9.66
N ALA A 48 -15.82 -1.98 10.17
CA ALA A 48 -15.22 -0.65 10.22
C ALA A 48 -14.83 -0.10 8.84
N ALA A 49 -14.56 -0.99 7.86
CA ALA A 49 -14.29 -0.61 6.49
C ALA A 49 -14.81 -1.65 5.49
N SER A 50 -15.17 -1.21 4.28
CA SER A 50 -15.57 -2.14 3.22
C SER A 50 -14.36 -2.90 2.67
N ALA A 51 -14.56 -4.16 2.24
CA ALA A 51 -13.51 -4.96 1.60
C ALA A 51 -12.90 -4.28 0.37
N TRP A 52 -13.74 -3.57 -0.40
CA TRP A 52 -13.29 -2.80 -1.55
C TRP A 52 -12.37 -1.64 -1.14
N THR A 53 -12.75 -0.88 -0.10
CA THR A 53 -11.96 0.25 0.42
C THR A 53 -10.61 -0.23 0.93
N VAL A 54 -10.57 -1.29 1.73
CA VAL A 54 -9.33 -1.85 2.28
C VAL A 54 -8.42 -2.35 1.15
N ALA A 55 -8.93 -3.17 0.23
CA ALA A 55 -8.14 -3.72 -0.87
C ALA A 55 -7.60 -2.61 -1.79
N ARG A 56 -8.43 -1.61 -2.15
CA ARG A 56 -7.98 -0.48 -2.98
C ARG A 56 -6.92 0.37 -2.27
N THR A 57 -7.09 0.62 -0.98
CA THR A 57 -6.12 1.40 -0.19
C THR A 57 -4.79 0.67 -0.10
N ALA A 58 -4.82 -0.63 0.17
CA ALA A 58 -3.63 -1.47 0.22
C ALA A 58 -2.90 -1.55 -1.13
N PHE A 59 -3.65 -1.72 -2.23
CA PHE A 59 -3.06 -1.72 -3.57
C PHE A 59 -2.32 -0.43 -3.86
N ARG A 60 -2.97 0.72 -3.62
CA ARG A 60 -2.38 2.04 -3.84
C ARG A 60 -1.16 2.26 -2.97
N LEU A 61 -1.25 1.93 -1.68
CA LEU A 61 -0.10 2.04 -0.77
C LEU A 61 1.12 1.30 -1.32
N LEU A 62 0.96 0.03 -1.70
CA LEU A 62 2.06 -0.77 -2.21
C LEU A 62 2.60 -0.27 -3.53
N LEU A 63 1.73 0.10 -4.48
CA LEU A 63 2.16 0.61 -5.77
C LEU A 63 2.87 1.97 -5.64
N ASP A 64 2.27 2.91 -4.90
CA ASP A 64 2.85 4.24 -4.65
C ASP A 64 4.21 4.13 -3.94
N THR A 65 4.37 3.16 -3.04
CA THR A 65 5.64 2.87 -2.35
C THR A 65 6.66 2.23 -3.29
N ALA A 66 6.24 1.29 -4.13
CA ALA A 66 7.12 0.64 -5.10
C ALA A 66 7.68 1.64 -6.12
N THR A 67 6.85 2.57 -6.58
CA THR A 67 7.23 3.57 -7.58
C THR A 67 8.02 4.75 -7.00
N ASP A 68 8.20 4.84 -5.68
CA ASP A 68 8.93 5.95 -5.06
C ASP A 68 10.45 5.72 -5.16
N PRO A 69 11.17 6.49 -5.99
CA PRO A 69 12.59 6.26 -6.22
C PRO A 69 13.47 6.73 -5.06
N ALA A 70 12.93 7.46 -4.08
CA ALA A 70 13.66 7.82 -2.86
C ALA A 70 13.77 6.66 -1.85
N LEU A 71 13.03 5.56 -2.07
CA LEU A 71 13.05 4.40 -1.17
C LEU A 71 14.09 3.36 -1.59
N PRO A 72 14.57 2.51 -0.65
CA PRO A 72 15.50 1.44 -0.97
C PRO A 72 14.96 0.47 -2.03
N TRP A 73 15.81 0.10 -3.00
CA TRP A 73 15.43 -0.75 -4.13
C TRP A 73 14.75 -2.06 -3.69
N HIS A 74 15.31 -2.75 -2.70
CA HIS A 74 14.76 -4.03 -2.23
C HIS A 74 13.35 -3.87 -1.64
N TRP A 75 13.08 -2.77 -0.93
CA TRP A 75 11.76 -2.48 -0.37
C TRP A 75 10.73 -2.20 -1.47
N ARG A 76 11.15 -1.46 -2.50
CA ARG A 76 10.32 -1.16 -3.67
C ARG A 76 9.94 -2.42 -4.44
N CYS A 77 10.93 -3.30 -4.70
CA CYS A 77 10.68 -4.61 -5.31
C CYS A 77 9.70 -5.43 -4.47
N LEU A 78 9.91 -5.51 -3.15
CA LEU A 78 9.01 -6.25 -2.27
C LEU A 78 7.58 -5.70 -2.30
N CYS A 79 7.40 -4.38 -2.26
CA CYS A 79 6.07 -3.78 -2.36
C CYS A 79 5.39 -4.11 -3.69
N LEU A 80 6.13 -4.05 -4.80
CA LEU A 80 5.62 -4.44 -6.13
C LEU A 80 5.21 -5.91 -6.16
N ASP A 81 6.05 -6.80 -5.64
CA ASP A 81 5.80 -8.24 -5.57
C ASP A 81 4.57 -8.57 -4.73
N GLN A 82 4.20 -7.73 -3.76
CA GLN A 82 3.02 -7.92 -2.92
C GLN A 82 1.75 -7.27 -3.49
N ALA A 83 1.87 -6.34 -4.45
CA ALA A 83 0.75 -5.54 -4.95
C ALA A 83 -0.33 -6.35 -5.70
N TYR A 84 0.00 -7.54 -6.22
CA TYR A 84 -1.00 -8.41 -6.87
C TYR A 84 -2.07 -8.91 -5.89
N ARG A 85 -1.74 -9.08 -4.60
CA ARG A 85 -2.66 -9.60 -3.60
C ARG A 85 -3.86 -8.67 -3.36
N PRO A 86 -3.66 -7.38 -3.03
CA PRO A 86 -4.80 -6.47 -2.88
C PRO A 86 -5.51 -6.22 -4.21
N LEU A 87 -4.84 -6.29 -5.37
CA LEU A 87 -5.50 -6.21 -6.67
C LEU A 87 -6.47 -7.40 -6.90
N ARG A 88 -6.07 -8.62 -6.53
CA ARG A 88 -6.94 -9.80 -6.54
C ARG A 88 -8.11 -9.60 -5.58
N ASP A 89 -7.85 -9.09 -4.38
CA ASP A 89 -8.89 -8.90 -3.37
C ASP A 89 -9.89 -7.80 -3.79
N MET A 90 -9.44 -6.75 -4.50
CA MET A 90 -10.31 -5.77 -5.16
C MET A 90 -11.26 -6.44 -6.15
N ARG A 91 -10.78 -7.38 -6.98
CA ARG A 91 -11.61 -8.10 -7.94
C ARG A 91 -12.75 -8.86 -7.26
N LEU A 92 -12.44 -9.52 -6.14
CA LEU A 92 -13.40 -10.28 -5.33
C LEU A 92 -14.41 -9.36 -4.61
N ALA A 93 -13.98 -8.16 -4.22
CA ALA A 93 -14.80 -7.16 -3.54
C ALA A 93 -15.60 -6.26 -4.50
N ALA A 94 -15.39 -6.32 -5.81
CA ALA A 94 -16.13 -5.53 -6.78
C ALA A 94 -17.63 -5.89 -6.75
N ARG A 95 -18.51 -4.88 -6.78
CA ARG A 95 -19.98 -5.04 -6.70
C ARG A 95 -20.74 -4.30 -7.80
N ASN A 96 -20.08 -3.41 -8.53
CA ASN A 96 -20.68 -2.60 -9.59
C ASN A 96 -19.67 -2.40 -10.74
N ALA A 97 -20.15 -1.81 -11.85
CA ALA A 97 -19.34 -1.57 -13.03
C ALA A 97 -18.16 -0.61 -12.77
N GLU A 98 -18.35 0.40 -11.92
CA GLU A 98 -17.30 1.36 -11.54
C GLU A 98 -16.13 0.67 -10.83
N HIS A 99 -16.42 -0.24 -9.89
CA HIS A 99 -15.41 -1.05 -9.22
C HIS A 99 -14.64 -1.91 -10.24
N LEU A 100 -15.33 -2.55 -11.17
CA LEU A 100 -14.66 -3.36 -12.21
C LEU A 100 -13.78 -2.50 -13.12
N GLN A 101 -14.23 -1.31 -13.50
CA GLN A 101 -13.46 -0.37 -14.30
C GLN A 101 -12.19 0.08 -13.57
N LEU A 102 -12.30 0.47 -12.29
CA LEU A 102 -11.16 0.86 -11.46
C LEU A 102 -10.19 -0.32 -11.25
N TRP A 103 -10.71 -1.52 -11.01
CA TRP A 103 -9.88 -2.72 -10.91
C TRP A 103 -9.11 -2.99 -12.20
N HIS A 104 -9.76 -2.88 -13.37
CA HIS A 104 -9.08 -3.02 -14.66
C HIS A 104 -8.00 -1.95 -14.88
N GLN A 105 -8.25 -0.70 -14.48
CA GLN A 105 -7.26 0.37 -14.56
C GLN A 105 -6.03 0.05 -13.70
N HIS A 106 -6.26 -0.32 -12.43
CA HIS A 106 -5.19 -0.69 -11.51
C HIS A 106 -4.43 -1.94 -11.97
N GLY A 107 -5.11 -2.92 -12.56
CA GLY A 107 -4.46 -4.09 -13.15
C GLY A 107 -3.55 -3.73 -14.33
N ARG A 108 -3.96 -2.77 -15.17
CA ARG A 108 -3.07 -2.24 -16.21
C ARG A 108 -1.86 -1.52 -15.61
N GLN A 109 -2.08 -0.65 -14.62
CA GLN A 109 -0.98 0.05 -13.94
C GLN A 109 0.06 -0.92 -13.40
N LEU A 110 -0.37 -1.98 -12.72
CA LEU A 110 0.55 -3.00 -12.21
C LEU A 110 1.29 -3.73 -13.36
N ALA A 111 0.57 -4.09 -14.43
CA ALA A 111 1.14 -4.83 -15.56
C ALA A 111 2.19 -4.05 -16.36
N VAL A 112 2.08 -2.72 -16.40
CA VAL A 112 3.04 -1.84 -17.09
C VAL A 112 4.04 -1.18 -16.15
N CYS A 113 3.99 -1.50 -14.85
CA CYS A 113 4.86 -0.86 -13.85
C CYS A 113 6.30 -1.34 -14.02
N THR A 114 7.17 -0.43 -14.46
CA THR A 114 8.63 -0.61 -14.47
C THR A 114 9.25 0.23 -13.37
N LEU A 115 10.16 -0.37 -12.59
CA LEU A 115 10.86 0.32 -11.52
C LEU A 115 12.13 0.98 -12.06
N GLU A 116 12.18 2.30 -12.00
CA GLU A 116 13.42 3.06 -12.20
C GLU A 116 14.38 2.84 -11.04
N PRO A 117 15.71 2.88 -11.25
CA PRO A 117 16.70 2.78 -10.17
C PRO A 117 16.39 3.75 -9.02
N SER A 118 16.69 3.34 -7.79
CA SER A 118 16.59 4.26 -6.65
C SER A 118 17.58 5.41 -6.81
N ILE A 119 17.17 6.61 -6.39
CA ILE A 119 17.99 7.83 -6.48
C ILE A 119 19.28 7.61 -5.69
N SER A 120 20.42 7.96 -6.29
CA SER A 120 21.71 7.89 -5.58
C SER A 120 21.75 8.93 -4.46
N PHE A 121 22.48 8.63 -3.39
CA PHE A 121 22.71 9.60 -2.33
C PHE A 121 23.34 10.91 -2.84
N SER A 122 24.17 10.84 -3.89
CA SER A 122 24.78 12.02 -4.52
C SER A 122 23.77 12.94 -5.20
N ASP A 123 22.73 12.37 -5.81
CA ASP A 123 21.69 13.13 -6.52
C ASP A 123 20.76 13.85 -5.52
N LEU A 124 20.59 13.30 -4.32
CA LEU A 124 19.82 13.93 -3.24
C LEU A 124 20.52 15.17 -2.64
N LEU A 125 21.85 15.26 -2.76
CA LEU A 125 22.65 16.38 -2.23
C LEU A 125 22.79 17.54 -3.22
N GLN A 126 22.47 17.32 -4.49
CA GLN A 126 22.33 18.40 -5.46
C GLN A 126 20.99 19.09 -5.19
N GLY A 127 20.97 19.94 -4.17
CA GLY A 127 19.89 20.91 -3.99
C GLY A 127 19.65 21.63 -5.32
N HIS A 128 18.38 21.85 -5.65
CA HIS A 128 18.02 22.68 -6.80
C HIS A 128 18.84 23.97 -6.71
N PRO A 129 19.64 24.36 -7.72
CA PRO A 129 20.25 25.68 -7.70
C PRO A 129 19.09 26.67 -7.64
N ASP A 130 19.05 27.48 -6.58
CA ASP A 130 18.14 28.61 -6.47
C ASP A 130 18.49 29.57 -7.61
N GLU A 131 17.77 29.48 -8.74
CA GLU A 131 17.68 30.53 -9.76
C GLU A 131 16.39 31.34 -9.55
#